data_AF-A0A9E6SW01-F1
#
_entry.id   AF-A0A9E6SW01-F1
#
_cell.length_a   1.000
_cell.length_b   1.000
_cell.length_c   1.000
_cell.angle_alpha   90.00
_cell.angle_beta   90.00
_cell.angle_gamma   90.00
#
_symmetry.space_group_name_H-M   'P 1'
#
loop_
_entity.id
_entity.type
_entity.pdbx_description
1 polymer ?
#
loop_
_entity_poly.entity_id
_entity_poly.type
_entity_poly.pdbx_seq_one_letter_code
_entity_poly.pdbx_strand_id
1 'polypeptide(L)'
;MVFGAYSIIALGFSSSAFAAEVSNFTKVLEDKGLLTITSTETIDKEISVVRGKIDNLNFTTISWNKNGSYKLQKGITQAQINQNYTAPWNKDNILNEAKIHNTPVIFTGGFWQLENADNGWSQRELGLGKNGIIYSDGKGDVEVTNLSNSEVSKIFQKMGDKGWNIGAFSPIVKNGVLDSTFGQSSVWHGDPNEKNARTIFMEFNNGLQAVFVVDGHTSTKTGLNHNEIMNLINQTGVSNIKNAFMLDGGGTTRAYTKSDNGTETVMGSFVDNRFASQFLYLSKNDVKPEFSISRDNNKVAKNESRTATYADWKAAYDKGLKFIPGTQYPTGAPEKAELVSDPNSSQGASINRQDVAKNEAGESAKGQAIKAPNTGNKTTAVNYQVIFLTIASVVVVSLAGFVTLKRFKNCKVRIQK
;
A
#
# COMPACT_ATOMS: atom_id res chain seq x y z
N MET A 1 25.88 63.78 9.78
CA MET A 1 25.33 62.83 8.79
C MET A 1 25.91 61.47 9.11
N VAL A 2 25.07 60.56 9.60
CA VAL A 2 25.44 59.17 9.95
C VAL A 2 24.88 58.29 8.84
N PHE A 3 25.73 57.61 8.09
CA PHE A 3 25.32 56.54 7.19
C PHE A 3 25.61 55.21 7.89
N GLY A 4 24.54 54.55 8.36
CA GLY A 4 24.59 53.18 8.86
C GLY A 4 24.49 52.21 7.68
N ALA A 5 25.51 51.39 7.49
CA ALA A 5 25.45 50.24 6.61
C ALA A 5 24.83 49.06 7.39
N TYR A 6 23.64 48.62 6.99
CA TYR A 6 23.07 47.37 7.48
C TYR A 6 23.68 46.22 6.66
N SER A 7 24.56 45.44 7.29
CA SER A 7 24.94 44.12 6.80
C SER A 7 23.76 43.17 7.03
N ILE A 8 23.12 42.74 5.95
CA ILE A 8 22.18 41.61 5.97
C ILE A 8 23.02 40.35 6.12
N ILE A 9 23.03 39.78 7.33
CA ILE A 9 23.52 38.43 7.56
C ILE A 9 22.51 37.49 6.88
N ALA A 10 22.84 37.04 5.68
CA ALA A 10 22.19 35.89 5.09
C ALA A 10 22.58 34.67 5.93
N LEU A 11 21.70 34.27 6.86
CA LEU A 11 21.78 32.96 7.50
C LEU A 11 21.54 31.92 6.40
N GLY A 12 22.64 31.44 5.83
CA GLY A 12 22.64 30.24 5.02
C GLY A 12 22.18 29.09 5.90
N PHE A 13 20.96 28.61 5.69
CA PHE A 13 20.53 27.31 6.20
C PHE A 13 21.45 26.26 5.57
N SER A 14 22.42 25.81 6.35
CA SER A 14 23.33 24.76 5.95
C SER A 14 22.53 23.48 5.69
N SER A 15 22.79 22.86 4.54
CA SER A 15 22.27 21.58 4.05
C SER A 15 22.42 20.38 5.01
N SER A 16 23.07 20.57 6.17
CA SER A 16 23.22 19.60 7.25
C SER A 16 21.98 19.47 8.15
N ALA A 17 21.12 20.49 8.24
CA ALA A 17 19.96 20.45 9.14
C ALA A 17 18.86 19.49 8.65
N PHE A 18 18.66 19.38 7.32
CA PHE A 18 17.67 18.49 6.75
C PHE A 18 18.05 17.01 6.92
N ALA A 19 19.33 16.66 6.71
CA ALA A 19 19.82 15.29 6.94
C ALA A 19 19.80 14.88 8.42
N ALA A 20 19.97 15.84 9.35
CA ALA A 20 19.94 15.59 10.79
C ALA A 20 18.53 15.27 11.33
N GLU A 21 17.46 15.88 10.81
CA GLU A 21 16.08 15.55 11.22
C GLU A 21 15.50 14.31 10.51
N VAL A 22 15.92 14.05 9.27
CA VAL A 22 15.39 12.99 8.40
C VAL A 22 15.96 11.59 8.74
N SER A 23 17.06 11.52 9.51
CA SER A 23 17.76 10.28 9.93
C SER A 23 17.35 9.74 11.30
N ASN A 24 16.39 10.37 11.99
CA ASN A 24 16.18 10.14 13.42
C ASN A 24 15.60 8.74 13.75
N PHE A 25 14.73 8.17 12.91
CA PHE A 25 14.16 6.84 13.17
C PHE A 25 15.21 5.73 13.16
N THR A 26 15.90 5.55 12.03
CA THR A 26 16.87 4.45 11.87
C THR A 26 18.07 4.65 12.81
N LYS A 27 18.47 5.91 13.05
CA LYS A 27 19.56 6.21 13.98
C LYS A 27 19.22 5.87 15.43
N VAL A 28 18.00 6.20 15.90
CA VAL A 28 17.52 5.81 17.24
C VAL A 28 17.55 4.30 17.42
N LEU A 29 17.18 3.53 16.38
CA LEU A 29 17.23 2.07 16.44
C LEU A 29 18.66 1.52 16.44
N GLU A 30 19.57 2.15 15.68
CA GLU A 30 21.00 1.82 15.70
C GLU A 30 21.62 2.08 17.08
N ASP A 31 21.36 3.25 17.67
CA ASP A 31 21.91 3.64 18.98
C ASP A 31 21.42 2.72 20.11
N LYS A 32 20.28 2.07 19.90
CA LYS A 32 19.72 1.03 20.79
C LYS A 32 20.22 -0.39 20.47
N GLY A 33 21.10 -0.55 19.49
CA GLY A 33 21.68 -1.83 19.09
C GLY A 33 20.69 -2.78 18.42
N LEU A 34 19.58 -2.28 17.87
CA LEU A 34 18.55 -3.10 17.21
C LEU A 34 18.85 -3.36 15.73
N LEU A 35 19.72 -2.54 15.15
CA LEU A 35 20.18 -2.64 13.77
C LEU A 35 21.57 -2.02 13.62
N THR A 36 22.22 -2.26 12.49
CA THR A 36 23.48 -1.60 12.12
C THR A 36 23.30 -0.89 10.79
N ILE A 37 23.63 0.40 10.72
CA ILE A 37 23.63 1.15 9.46
C ILE A 37 24.94 0.86 8.72
N THR A 38 24.84 0.51 7.45
CA THR A 38 26.01 0.25 6.59
C THR A 38 26.22 1.34 5.56
N SER A 39 25.15 2.04 5.16
CA SER A 39 25.26 3.18 4.26
C SER A 39 24.12 4.17 4.46
N THR A 40 24.40 5.42 4.15
CA THR A 40 23.43 6.50 4.08
C THR A 40 23.74 7.32 2.84
N GLU A 41 22.71 7.63 2.06
CA GLU A 41 22.80 8.52 0.92
C GLU A 41 21.59 9.47 0.91
N THR A 42 21.71 10.54 0.15
CA THR A 42 20.60 11.46 -0.10
C THR A 42 20.42 11.57 -1.61
N ILE A 43 19.17 11.40 -2.05
CA ILE A 43 18.76 11.57 -3.44
C ILE A 43 18.11 12.94 -3.55
N ASP A 44 18.61 13.75 -4.49
CA ASP A 44 18.10 15.08 -4.82
C ASP A 44 17.90 15.99 -3.58
N LYS A 45 18.81 15.85 -2.61
CA LYS A 45 18.85 16.61 -1.34
C LYS A 45 17.61 16.51 -0.44
N GLU A 46 16.58 15.76 -0.83
CA GLU A 46 15.28 15.71 -0.12
C GLU A 46 14.92 14.31 0.37
N ILE A 47 15.42 13.27 -0.28
CA ILE A 47 15.11 11.87 0.04
C ILE A 47 16.33 11.25 0.71
N SER A 48 16.21 10.84 1.96
CA SER A 48 17.24 10.06 2.64
C SER A 48 17.03 8.58 2.38
N VAL A 49 18.12 7.86 2.10
CA VAL A 49 18.11 6.41 1.98
C VAL A 49 19.15 5.85 2.94
N VAL A 50 18.68 5.09 3.93
CA VAL A 50 19.52 4.41 4.92
C VAL A 50 19.43 2.92 4.68
N ARG A 51 20.57 2.26 4.49
CA ARG A 51 20.64 0.79 4.36
C ARG A 51 21.50 0.21 5.44
N GLY A 52 21.20 -1.03 5.80
CA GLY A 52 21.92 -1.70 6.86
C GLY A 52 21.46 -3.12 7.09
N LYS A 53 21.74 -3.60 8.29
CA LYS A 53 21.45 -4.95 8.74
C LYS A 53 20.60 -4.98 10.00
N ILE A 54 19.63 -5.90 10.03
CA ILE A 54 19.04 -6.44 11.27
C ILE A 54 19.46 -7.90 11.29
N ASP A 55 20.28 -8.27 12.25
CA ASP A 55 20.99 -9.55 12.24
C ASP A 55 21.73 -9.77 10.90
N ASN A 56 21.35 -10.78 10.12
CA ASN A 56 21.90 -11.06 8.79
C ASN A 56 21.06 -10.49 7.62
N LEU A 57 19.91 -9.88 7.91
CA LEU A 57 18.93 -9.42 6.92
C LEU A 57 19.22 -7.98 6.50
N ASN A 58 19.09 -7.67 5.21
CA ASN A 58 19.18 -6.28 4.79
C ASN A 58 17.89 -5.54 5.15
N PHE A 59 18.05 -4.28 5.53
CA PHE A 59 16.95 -3.32 5.56
C PHE A 59 17.29 -2.10 4.70
N THR A 60 16.23 -1.43 4.24
CA THR A 60 16.29 -0.13 3.59
C THR A 60 15.21 0.74 4.21
N THR A 61 15.59 1.90 4.74
CA THR A 61 14.67 2.97 5.12
C THR A 61 14.80 4.09 4.11
N ILE A 62 13.69 4.53 3.53
CA ILE A 62 13.66 5.71 2.67
C ILE A 62 12.72 6.72 3.30
N SER A 63 13.19 7.94 3.50
CA SER A 63 12.42 8.99 4.18
C SER A 63 12.49 10.32 3.44
N TRP A 64 11.41 11.10 3.56
CA TRP A 64 11.24 12.41 2.93
C TRP A 64 10.31 13.27 3.80
N ASN A 65 10.39 14.59 3.66
CA ASN A 65 9.46 15.48 4.33
C ASN A 65 8.15 15.58 3.54
N LYS A 66 7.00 15.38 4.18
CA LYS A 66 5.70 15.44 3.48
C LYS A 66 5.40 16.83 2.88
N ASN A 67 6.01 17.87 3.42
CA ASN A 67 5.91 19.24 2.92
C ASN A 67 6.98 19.59 1.87
N GLY A 68 7.94 18.68 1.60
CA GLY A 68 8.96 18.83 0.57
C GLY A 68 8.41 18.71 -0.85
N SER A 69 9.29 18.72 -1.85
CA SER A 69 8.90 18.64 -3.26
C SER A 69 8.34 17.28 -3.63
N TYR A 70 8.85 16.21 -3.02
CA TYR A 70 8.39 14.84 -3.27
C TYR A 70 7.14 14.48 -2.48
N LYS A 71 6.10 14.01 -3.19
CA LYS A 71 4.85 13.48 -2.62
C LYS A 71 4.76 11.98 -2.86
N LEU A 72 4.22 11.26 -1.87
CA LEU A 72 3.90 9.86 -2.01
C LEU A 72 2.71 9.69 -2.96
N GLN A 73 2.91 8.86 -3.97
CA GLN A 73 1.92 8.52 -4.98
C GLN A 73 1.75 7.00 -5.06
N LYS A 74 0.64 6.57 -5.66
CA LYS A 74 0.36 5.17 -5.96
C LYS A 74 0.37 4.97 -7.48
N GLY A 75 1.03 3.91 -7.93
CA GLY A 75 0.99 3.41 -9.31
C GLY A 75 0.34 2.04 -9.39
N ILE A 76 -0.17 1.72 -10.59
CA ILE A 76 -0.63 0.36 -10.94
C ILE A 76 0.40 -0.26 -11.88
N THR A 77 0.78 -1.51 -11.64
CA THR A 77 1.81 -2.16 -12.47
C THR A 77 1.32 -2.35 -13.91
N GLN A 78 2.23 -2.28 -14.88
CA GLN A 78 1.95 -2.65 -16.27
C GLN A 78 1.43 -4.08 -16.39
N ALA A 79 1.88 -4.98 -15.52
CA ALA A 79 1.33 -6.33 -15.42
C ALA A 79 -0.16 -6.31 -15.08
N GLN A 80 -0.59 -5.47 -14.13
CA GLN A 80 -2.01 -5.31 -13.78
C GLN A 80 -2.81 -4.61 -14.89
N ILE A 81 -2.25 -3.60 -15.56
CA ILE A 81 -2.89 -2.90 -16.68
C ILE A 81 -3.12 -3.85 -17.85
N ASN A 82 -2.08 -4.61 -18.21
CA ASN A 82 -2.11 -5.56 -19.32
C ASN A 82 -2.74 -6.91 -18.96
N GLN A 83 -3.28 -7.05 -17.73
CA GLN A 83 -3.88 -8.28 -17.21
C GLN A 83 -2.95 -9.50 -17.30
N ASN A 84 -1.63 -9.26 -17.24
CA ASN A 84 -0.60 -10.28 -17.26
C ASN A 84 -0.22 -10.71 -15.84
N TYR A 85 -1.15 -11.39 -15.16
CA TYR A 85 -1.03 -11.74 -13.73
C TYR A 85 0.06 -12.78 -13.42
N THR A 86 0.72 -13.34 -14.42
CA THR A 86 1.87 -14.24 -14.26
C THR A 86 3.20 -13.51 -14.34
N ALA A 87 3.22 -12.23 -14.74
CA ALA A 87 4.43 -11.43 -14.76
C ALA A 87 4.92 -11.14 -13.33
N PRO A 88 6.18 -11.49 -12.99
CA PRO A 88 6.69 -11.33 -11.64
C PRO A 88 7.07 -9.87 -11.35
N TRP A 89 6.95 -9.47 -10.09
CA TRP A 89 7.45 -8.24 -9.50
C TRP A 89 8.96 -8.36 -9.24
N ASN A 90 9.70 -8.49 -10.33
CA ASN A 90 11.14 -8.67 -10.37
C ASN A 90 11.87 -7.35 -10.66
N LYS A 91 13.21 -7.39 -10.66
CA LYS A 91 14.04 -6.22 -10.89
C LYS A 91 13.70 -5.49 -12.19
N ASP A 92 13.57 -6.20 -13.30
CA ASP A 92 13.36 -5.59 -14.61
C ASP A 92 12.00 -4.89 -14.70
N ASN A 93 10.95 -5.51 -14.16
CA ASN A 93 9.62 -4.91 -14.14
C ASN A 93 9.59 -3.68 -13.21
N ILE A 94 10.26 -3.72 -12.06
CA ILE A 94 10.38 -2.55 -11.16
C ILE A 94 11.13 -1.40 -11.85
N LEU A 95 12.23 -1.71 -12.55
CA LEU A 95 12.98 -0.71 -13.33
C LEU A 95 12.13 -0.12 -14.46
N ASN A 96 11.29 -0.93 -15.10
CA ASN A 96 10.37 -0.47 -16.12
C ASN A 96 9.32 0.49 -15.53
N GLU A 97 8.71 0.15 -14.39
CA GLU A 97 7.80 1.08 -13.70
C GLU A 97 8.50 2.37 -13.30
N ALA A 98 9.73 2.29 -12.77
CA ALA A 98 10.50 3.46 -12.38
C ALA A 98 10.75 4.43 -13.55
N LYS A 99 11.02 3.90 -14.74
CA LYS A 99 11.20 4.67 -15.97
C LYS A 99 9.89 5.32 -16.44
N ILE A 100 8.79 4.56 -16.46
CA ILE A 100 7.47 5.07 -16.87
C ILE A 100 7.04 6.24 -15.99
N HIS A 101 7.26 6.12 -14.69
CA HIS A 101 6.83 7.11 -13.69
C HIS A 101 7.88 8.19 -13.45
N ASN A 102 9.05 8.11 -14.11
CA ASN A 102 10.20 8.98 -13.93
C ASN A 102 10.49 9.25 -12.43
N THR A 103 10.57 8.18 -11.64
CA THR A 103 10.67 8.27 -10.19
C THR A 103 12.03 7.77 -9.70
N PRO A 104 12.63 8.41 -8.69
CA PRO A 104 13.83 7.89 -8.06
C PRO A 104 13.54 6.75 -7.08
N VAL A 105 12.29 6.49 -6.72
CA VAL A 105 11.94 5.59 -5.61
C VAL A 105 10.66 4.81 -5.89
N ILE A 106 10.68 3.49 -5.65
CA ILE A 106 9.48 2.63 -5.64
C ILE A 106 9.48 1.75 -4.39
N PHE A 107 8.29 1.49 -3.85
CA PHE A 107 8.02 0.56 -2.76
C PHE A 107 6.88 -0.39 -3.12
N THR A 108 6.83 -1.54 -2.45
CA THR A 108 5.63 -2.37 -2.42
C THR A 108 4.41 -1.58 -1.92
N GLY A 109 3.28 -1.75 -2.59
CA GLY A 109 2.00 -1.18 -2.20
C GLY A 109 1.21 -2.11 -1.27
N GLY A 110 -0.11 -2.18 -1.46
CA GLY A 110 -0.99 -3.09 -0.73
C GLY A 110 -1.65 -4.12 -1.63
N PHE A 111 -2.69 -4.80 -1.14
CA PHE A 111 -3.35 -5.88 -1.85
C PHE A 111 -4.55 -5.45 -2.70
N TRP A 112 -5.31 -4.46 -2.22
CA TRP A 112 -6.60 -4.05 -2.79
C TRP A 112 -6.76 -2.53 -2.75
N GLN A 113 -7.85 -2.02 -3.33
CA GLN A 113 -8.26 -0.62 -3.29
C GLN A 113 -9.79 -0.54 -3.42
N LEU A 114 -10.40 0.60 -3.06
CA LEU A 114 -11.87 0.77 -3.15
C LEU A 114 -12.39 0.56 -4.58
N GLU A 115 -11.59 0.89 -5.58
CA GLU A 115 -11.98 0.83 -7.00
C GLU A 115 -12.03 -0.61 -7.55
N ASN A 116 -11.47 -1.60 -6.86
CA ASN A 116 -11.51 -3.01 -7.27
C ASN A 116 -11.89 -3.99 -6.16
N ALA A 117 -12.52 -3.47 -5.09
CA ALA A 117 -12.80 -4.24 -3.90
C ALA A 117 -13.66 -5.49 -4.18
N ASP A 118 -14.52 -5.49 -5.21
CA ASP A 118 -15.33 -6.65 -5.59
C ASP A 118 -14.55 -7.81 -6.24
N ASN A 119 -13.31 -7.60 -6.70
CA ASN A 119 -12.55 -8.66 -7.36
C ASN A 119 -12.19 -9.80 -6.39
N GLY A 120 -11.95 -10.99 -6.92
CA GLY A 120 -11.72 -12.20 -6.10
C GLY A 120 -10.52 -12.08 -5.14
N TRP A 121 -9.45 -11.40 -5.55
CA TRP A 121 -8.27 -11.18 -4.71
C TRP A 121 -8.57 -10.24 -3.54
N SER A 122 -9.20 -9.10 -3.79
CA SER A 122 -9.59 -8.13 -2.78
C SER A 122 -10.58 -8.73 -1.79
N GLN A 123 -11.57 -9.48 -2.28
CA GLN A 123 -12.52 -10.19 -1.41
C GLN A 123 -11.83 -11.23 -0.53
N ARG A 124 -10.82 -11.95 -1.05
CA ARG A 124 -10.00 -12.86 -0.26
C ARG A 124 -9.30 -12.12 0.87
N GLU A 125 -8.54 -11.07 0.58
CA GLU A 125 -7.77 -10.35 1.60
C GLU A 125 -8.68 -9.67 2.65
N LEU A 126 -9.78 -9.06 2.20
CA LEU A 126 -10.79 -8.48 3.09
C LEU A 126 -11.44 -9.55 3.97
N GLY A 127 -11.70 -10.74 3.44
CA GLY A 127 -12.22 -11.89 4.18
C GLY A 127 -11.24 -12.46 5.21
N LEU A 128 -9.94 -12.22 5.02
CA LEU A 128 -8.88 -12.56 5.98
C LEU A 128 -8.69 -11.50 7.09
N GLY A 129 -9.53 -10.46 7.11
CA GLY A 129 -9.44 -9.38 8.08
C GLY A 129 -8.43 -8.29 7.72
N LYS A 130 -7.84 -8.31 6.52
CA LYS A 130 -6.92 -7.28 6.02
C LYS A 130 -7.71 -6.09 5.48
N ASN A 131 -8.37 -5.37 6.39
CA ASN A 131 -9.30 -4.28 6.09
C ASN A 131 -8.71 -2.88 6.34
N GLY A 132 -7.44 -2.79 6.70
CA GLY A 132 -6.71 -1.53 6.79
C GLY A 132 -6.66 -0.81 5.45
N ILE A 133 -6.77 0.51 5.48
CA ILE A 133 -6.64 1.37 4.31
C ILE A 133 -5.81 2.60 4.66
N ILE A 134 -4.82 2.88 3.81
CA ILE A 134 -4.03 4.10 3.78
C ILE A 134 -4.47 4.92 2.57
N TYR A 135 -4.68 6.22 2.75
CA TYR A 135 -5.17 7.11 1.71
C TYR A 135 -4.58 8.51 1.83
N SER A 136 -4.50 9.20 0.70
CA SER A 136 -3.88 10.51 0.58
C SER A 136 -4.67 11.42 -0.34
N ASP A 137 -4.53 12.73 -0.15
CA ASP A 137 -4.98 13.76 -1.08
C ASP A 137 -4.02 13.98 -2.27
N GLY A 138 -2.93 13.20 -2.34
CA GLY A 138 -1.89 13.32 -3.36
C GLY A 138 -0.92 14.49 -3.14
N LYS A 139 -1.08 15.28 -2.07
CA LYS A 139 -0.28 16.47 -1.75
C LYS A 139 0.66 16.28 -0.56
N GLY A 140 0.79 15.04 -0.09
CA GLY A 140 1.71 14.66 0.98
C GLY A 140 1.01 14.33 2.29
N ASP A 141 -0.24 14.74 2.48
CA ASP A 141 -0.99 14.31 3.66
C ASP A 141 -1.54 12.91 3.47
N VAL A 142 -1.40 12.09 4.50
CA VAL A 142 -1.80 10.70 4.53
C VAL A 142 -2.64 10.45 5.78
N GLU A 143 -3.67 9.62 5.63
CA GLU A 143 -4.49 9.11 6.71
C GLU A 143 -4.60 7.60 6.62
N VAL A 144 -4.86 6.98 7.78
CA VAL A 144 -4.97 5.53 7.91
C VAL A 144 -6.20 5.19 8.75
N THR A 145 -6.95 4.17 8.34
CA THR A 145 -8.10 3.68 9.09
C THR A 145 -8.35 2.20 8.80
N ASN A 146 -9.28 1.58 9.53
CA ASN A 146 -9.84 0.29 9.16
C ASN A 146 -11.14 0.53 8.39
N LEU A 147 -11.30 -0.15 7.25
CA LEU A 147 -12.44 0.05 6.37
C LEU A 147 -13.74 -0.38 7.07
N SER A 148 -14.67 0.56 7.12
CA SER A 148 -16.09 0.33 7.40
C SER A 148 -16.91 1.18 6.43
N ASN A 149 -18.20 0.89 6.31
CA ASN A 149 -19.05 1.65 5.39
C ASN A 149 -19.05 3.15 5.73
N SER A 150 -19.04 3.52 7.01
CA SER A 150 -19.05 4.93 7.45
C SER A 150 -17.77 5.69 7.16
N GLU A 151 -16.65 5.00 6.94
CA GLU A 151 -15.36 5.65 6.67
C GLU A 151 -15.18 6.02 5.19
N VAL A 152 -15.91 5.37 4.26
CA VAL A 152 -15.74 5.56 2.82
C VAL A 152 -15.95 7.02 2.38
N SER A 153 -16.95 7.70 2.95
CA SER A 153 -17.16 9.12 2.65
C SER A 153 -15.97 9.98 3.07
N LYS A 154 -15.41 9.76 4.27
CA LYS A 154 -14.24 10.51 4.76
C LYS A 154 -13.02 10.27 3.88
N ILE A 155 -12.82 9.02 3.44
CA ILE A 155 -11.75 8.64 2.53
C ILE A 155 -11.86 9.43 1.23
N PHE A 156 -13.03 9.44 0.57
CA PHE A 156 -13.22 10.18 -0.68
C PHE A 156 -13.16 11.71 -0.49
N GLN A 157 -13.66 12.24 0.62
CA GLN A 157 -13.53 13.66 0.97
C GLN A 157 -12.06 14.07 1.08
N LYS A 158 -11.23 13.27 1.77
CA LYS A 158 -9.79 13.53 1.89
C LYS A 158 -9.08 13.39 0.55
N MET A 159 -9.34 12.31 -0.18
CA MET A 159 -8.68 12.04 -1.46
C MET A 159 -8.93 13.17 -2.48
N GLY A 160 -10.17 13.64 -2.60
CA GLY A 160 -10.53 14.48 -3.73
C GLY A 160 -10.32 13.76 -5.07
N ASP A 161 -10.19 14.54 -6.14
CA ASP A 161 -9.98 14.05 -7.51
C ASP A 161 -8.52 13.64 -7.81
N LYS A 162 -7.58 14.06 -6.97
CA LYS A 162 -6.13 13.81 -7.11
C LYS A 162 -5.57 12.81 -6.09
N GLY A 163 -6.40 12.34 -5.17
CA GLY A 163 -5.97 11.42 -4.12
C GLY A 163 -5.96 9.96 -4.52
N TRP A 164 -5.39 9.13 -3.65
CA TRP A 164 -5.27 7.70 -3.85
C TRP A 164 -5.56 6.94 -2.55
N ASN A 165 -5.93 5.67 -2.67
CA ASN A 165 -6.09 4.74 -1.55
C ASN A 165 -5.43 3.39 -1.85
N ILE A 166 -4.98 2.71 -0.79
CA ILE A 166 -4.42 1.35 -0.81
C ILE A 166 -4.93 0.61 0.43
N GLY A 167 -5.48 -0.58 0.19
CA GLY A 167 -5.86 -1.53 1.21
C GLY A 167 -4.76 -2.55 1.51
N ALA A 168 -4.45 -2.74 2.80
CA ALA A 168 -3.49 -3.74 3.27
C ALA A 168 -3.96 -4.36 4.60
N PHE A 169 -3.05 -4.53 5.58
CA PHE A 169 -3.33 -5.20 6.85
C PHE A 169 -4.26 -4.38 7.77
N SER A 170 -3.69 -3.54 8.64
CA SER A 170 -4.37 -2.51 9.46
C SER A 170 -3.33 -1.47 9.90
N PRO A 171 -3.75 -0.27 10.36
CA PRO A 171 -2.84 0.66 11.02
C PRO A 171 -2.24 0.02 12.28
N ILE A 172 -0.91 0.08 12.41
CA ILE A 172 -0.20 -0.30 13.65
C ILE A 172 -0.26 0.85 14.65
N VAL A 173 -0.06 2.08 14.17
CA VAL A 173 -0.22 3.31 14.96
C VAL A 173 -1.19 4.22 14.21
N LYS A 174 -2.17 4.77 14.92
CA LYS A 174 -3.10 5.77 14.38
C LYS A 174 -3.19 6.94 15.34
N ASN A 175 -2.88 8.15 14.86
CA ASN A 175 -2.84 9.38 15.64
C ASN A 175 -2.07 9.24 16.97
N GLY A 176 -0.88 8.63 16.93
CA GLY A 176 -0.05 8.45 18.13
C GLY A 176 -0.50 7.35 19.09
N VAL A 177 -1.50 6.53 18.70
CA VAL A 177 -1.99 5.41 19.50
C VAL A 177 -1.64 4.09 18.82
N LEU A 178 -0.88 3.25 19.53
CA LEU A 178 -0.57 1.88 19.12
C LEU A 178 -1.83 1.01 19.20
N ASP A 179 -2.10 0.23 18.15
CA ASP A 179 -3.17 -0.78 18.17
C ASP A 179 -2.81 -1.88 19.18
N SER A 180 -3.63 -2.02 20.22
CA SER A 180 -3.43 -3.00 21.29
C SER A 180 -3.59 -4.44 20.82
N THR A 181 -4.22 -4.66 19.67
CA THR A 181 -4.39 -6.00 19.10
C THR A 181 -3.18 -6.45 18.28
N PHE A 182 -2.36 -5.51 17.78
CA PHE A 182 -1.19 -5.84 16.98
C PHE A 182 -0.19 -6.72 17.75
N GLY A 183 0.34 -7.76 17.11
CA GLY A 183 1.22 -8.75 17.74
C GLY A 183 0.50 -9.92 18.41
N GLN A 184 -0.83 -9.85 18.55
CA GLN A 184 -1.63 -10.98 19.02
C GLN A 184 -1.89 -11.97 17.88
N SER A 185 -1.85 -13.27 18.17
CA SER A 185 -2.30 -14.29 17.22
C SER A 185 -3.78 -14.06 16.92
N SER A 186 -4.18 -14.08 15.65
CA SER A 186 -5.56 -13.98 15.10
C SER A 186 -6.06 -12.63 14.57
N VAL A 187 -5.30 -11.52 14.63
CA VAL A 187 -5.77 -10.25 14.05
C VAL A 187 -5.99 -10.35 12.54
N TRP A 188 -5.03 -10.95 11.82
CA TRP A 188 -5.15 -11.20 10.39
C TRP A 188 -5.00 -12.68 10.08
N HIS A 189 -6.04 -13.26 9.48
CA HIS A 189 -6.02 -14.66 9.08
C HIS A 189 -4.98 -14.85 7.97
N GLY A 190 -4.14 -15.87 8.10
CA GLY A 190 -3.09 -16.16 7.12
C GLY A 190 -1.85 -15.24 7.19
N ASP A 191 -1.72 -14.40 8.21
CA ASP A 191 -0.46 -13.74 8.58
C ASP A 191 -0.20 -13.95 10.08
N PRO A 192 0.27 -15.15 10.49
CA PRO A 192 0.61 -15.40 11.89
C PRO A 192 1.80 -14.54 12.32
N ASN A 193 2.05 -14.48 13.63
CA ASN A 193 3.19 -13.80 14.22
C ASN A 193 4.49 -14.58 13.95
N GLU A 194 4.86 -14.65 12.67
CA GLU A 194 6.01 -15.37 12.13
C GLU A 194 6.89 -14.42 11.32
N LYS A 195 8.16 -14.83 11.21
CA LYS A 195 9.20 -14.13 10.46
C LYS A 195 8.81 -14.06 8.98
N ASN A 196 8.73 -12.84 8.45
CA ASN A 196 8.48 -12.61 7.04
C ASN A 196 9.13 -11.30 6.59
N ALA A 197 9.34 -11.10 5.28
CA ALA A 197 9.68 -9.78 4.76
C ALA A 197 8.53 -8.80 5.01
N ARG A 198 8.87 -7.53 5.29
CA ARG A 198 7.90 -6.50 5.67
C ARG A 198 8.18 -5.18 4.97
N THR A 199 7.10 -4.48 4.64
CA THR A 199 7.07 -3.10 4.16
C THR A 199 6.18 -2.31 5.12
N ILE A 200 6.73 -1.27 5.76
CA ILE A 200 6.02 -0.50 6.78
C ILE A 200 6.13 0.98 6.44
N PHE A 201 4.99 1.63 6.22
CA PHE A 201 4.90 3.07 6.11
C PHE A 201 4.81 3.70 7.51
N MET A 202 5.46 4.85 7.70
CA MET A 202 5.40 5.65 8.92
C MET A 202 5.30 7.14 8.58
N GLU A 203 4.41 7.86 9.26
CA GLU A 203 4.35 9.33 9.33
C GLU A 203 4.64 9.74 10.77
N PHE A 204 5.57 10.67 10.96
CA PHE A 204 5.95 11.21 12.26
C PHE A 204 5.26 12.56 12.52
N ASN A 205 5.15 12.94 13.80
CA ASN A 205 4.48 14.19 14.21
C ASN A 205 5.14 15.46 13.66
N ASN A 206 6.43 15.40 13.32
CA ASN A 206 7.17 16.51 12.70
C ASN A 206 6.97 16.61 11.17
N GLY A 207 6.14 15.75 10.56
CA GLY A 207 5.90 15.74 9.11
C GLY A 207 6.90 14.91 8.29
N LEU A 208 7.85 14.24 8.93
CA LEU A 208 8.67 13.23 8.27
C LEU A 208 7.80 12.02 7.87
N GLN A 209 7.98 11.52 6.66
CA GLN A 209 7.44 10.25 6.20
C GLN A 209 8.57 9.29 5.88
N ALA A 210 8.34 8.00 6.12
CA ALA A 210 9.32 6.96 5.84
C ALA A 210 8.63 5.66 5.40
N VAL A 211 9.33 4.89 4.57
CA VAL A 211 9.03 3.47 4.34
C VAL A 211 10.23 2.66 4.79
N PHE A 212 9.98 1.75 5.74
CA PHE A 212 10.94 0.78 6.23
C PHE A 212 10.68 -0.57 5.56
N VAL A 213 11.71 -1.10 4.90
CA VAL A 213 11.67 -2.37 4.18
C VAL A 213 12.73 -3.30 4.76
N VAL A 214 12.37 -4.55 5.02
CA VAL A 214 13.30 -5.58 5.52
C VAL A 214 13.14 -6.86 4.69
N ASP A 215 14.28 -7.43 4.31
CA ASP A 215 14.33 -8.70 3.59
C ASP A 215 13.86 -9.85 4.49
N GLY A 216 13.41 -10.93 3.87
CA GLY A 216 12.88 -12.10 4.56
C GLY A 216 11.93 -12.90 3.69
N HIS A 217 11.50 -14.05 4.16
CA HIS A 217 10.41 -14.81 3.54
C HIS A 217 9.92 -15.88 4.51
N THR A 218 8.63 -16.18 4.48
CA THR A 218 8.05 -17.24 5.33
C THR A 218 8.68 -18.61 5.05
N SER A 219 8.99 -18.94 3.79
CA SER A 219 9.63 -20.21 3.43
C SER A 219 11.03 -20.38 4.01
N THR A 220 11.74 -19.28 4.28
CA THR A 220 13.07 -19.27 4.89
C THR A 220 13.02 -18.91 6.38
N LYS A 221 11.83 -18.64 6.94
CA LYS A 221 11.61 -18.20 8.33
C LYS A 221 12.49 -17.00 8.72
N THR A 222 12.69 -16.08 7.78
CA THR A 222 13.49 -14.87 7.96
C THR A 222 12.65 -13.61 7.78
N GLY A 223 13.14 -12.48 8.30
CA GLY A 223 12.43 -11.20 8.30
C GLY A 223 12.08 -10.75 9.71
N LEU A 224 10.96 -10.05 9.84
CA LEU A 224 10.41 -9.62 11.12
C LEU A 224 9.03 -10.23 11.35
N ASN A 225 8.80 -10.69 12.56
CA ASN A 225 7.46 -11.02 13.04
C ASN A 225 6.78 -9.79 13.65
N HIS A 226 5.52 -9.90 14.06
CA HIS A 226 4.76 -8.76 14.60
C HIS A 226 5.33 -8.24 15.91
N ASN A 227 5.84 -9.11 16.79
CA ASN A 227 6.43 -8.69 18.07
C ASN A 227 7.68 -7.84 17.88
N GLU A 228 8.51 -8.19 16.89
CA GLU A 228 9.71 -7.44 16.58
C GLU A 228 9.38 -6.09 15.96
N ILE A 229 8.38 -6.03 15.08
CA ILE A 229 7.86 -4.76 14.56
C ILE A 229 7.34 -3.89 15.70
N MET A 230 6.57 -4.46 16.62
CA MET A 230 6.07 -3.75 17.81
C MET A 230 7.22 -3.24 18.68
N ASN A 231 8.29 -4.03 18.85
CA ASN A 231 9.49 -3.57 19.54
C ASN A 231 10.13 -2.39 18.81
N LEU A 232 10.34 -2.44 17.49
CA LEU A 232 10.89 -1.31 16.72
C LEU A 232 10.06 -0.03 16.88
N ILE A 233 8.72 -0.15 16.81
CA ILE A 233 7.79 0.96 16.99
C ILE A 233 7.88 1.54 18.41
N ASN A 234 7.90 0.68 19.45
CA ASN A 234 8.03 1.12 20.83
C ASN A 234 9.39 1.78 21.11
N GLN A 235 10.46 1.25 20.52
CA GLN A 235 11.82 1.76 20.72
C GLN A 235 12.04 3.10 20.01
N THR A 236 11.30 3.36 18.93
CA THR A 236 11.21 4.69 18.30
C THR A 236 10.47 5.71 19.18
N GLY A 237 9.58 5.23 20.06
CA GLY A 237 8.66 6.03 20.84
C GLY A 237 7.37 6.26 20.06
N VAL A 238 6.30 5.55 20.44
CA VAL A 238 4.97 5.64 19.80
C VAL A 238 4.46 7.08 19.74
N SER A 239 4.73 7.88 20.77
CA SER A 239 4.36 9.30 20.84
C SER A 239 4.99 10.18 19.76
N ASN A 240 6.03 9.71 19.06
CA ASN A 240 6.66 10.43 17.95
C ASN A 240 6.02 10.10 16.61
N ILE A 241 5.30 8.98 16.53
CA ILE A 241 4.72 8.43 15.32
C ILE A 241 3.27 8.90 15.24
N LYS A 242 2.91 9.65 14.20
CA LYS A 242 1.53 10.00 13.93
C LYS A 242 0.77 8.78 13.41
N ASN A 243 1.27 8.15 12.36
CA ASN A 243 0.66 6.98 11.73
C ASN A 243 1.74 5.94 11.39
N ALA A 244 1.44 4.66 11.57
CA ALA A 244 2.24 3.55 11.04
C ALA A 244 1.31 2.51 10.43
N PHE A 245 1.66 2.00 9.26
CA PHE A 245 0.78 1.14 8.47
C PHE A 245 1.57 0.02 7.82
N MET A 246 1.10 -1.23 7.99
CA MET A 246 1.75 -2.37 7.37
C MET A 246 1.18 -2.60 5.97
N LEU A 247 2.07 -2.51 4.98
CA LEU A 247 1.80 -2.74 3.57
C LEU A 247 1.95 -4.22 3.24
N ASP A 248 1.81 -4.58 1.95
CA ASP A 248 2.07 -5.95 1.53
C ASP A 248 3.55 -6.34 1.78
N GLY A 249 3.73 -7.59 2.19
CA GLY A 249 4.98 -8.17 2.67
C GLY A 249 5.29 -9.51 2.00
N GLY A 250 6.16 -10.30 2.62
CA GLY A 250 6.62 -11.55 2.04
C GLY A 250 7.23 -11.37 0.65
N GLY A 251 6.92 -12.27 -0.28
CA GLY A 251 7.57 -12.30 -1.59
C GLY A 251 7.33 -11.08 -2.48
N THR A 252 6.37 -10.19 -2.17
CA THR A 252 6.16 -8.93 -2.91
C THR A 252 7.00 -7.77 -2.36
N THR A 253 7.65 -7.92 -1.20
CA THR A 253 8.44 -6.86 -0.53
C THR A 253 9.59 -6.39 -1.40
N ARG A 254 9.58 -5.13 -1.83
CA ARG A 254 10.58 -4.51 -2.69
C ARG A 254 10.78 -3.04 -2.32
N ALA A 255 12.01 -2.59 -2.51
CA ALA A 255 12.37 -1.18 -2.59
C ALA A 255 13.27 -0.97 -3.81
N TYR A 256 13.01 0.10 -4.56
CA TYR A 256 13.91 0.60 -5.60
C TYR A 256 14.33 2.02 -5.27
N THR A 257 15.58 2.32 -5.60
CA THR A 257 16.15 3.67 -5.52
C THR A 257 17.07 3.92 -6.71
N LYS A 258 17.06 5.15 -7.21
CA LYS A 258 18.05 5.67 -8.16
C LYS A 258 18.75 6.88 -7.54
N SER A 259 20.05 6.75 -7.29
CA SER A 259 20.86 7.84 -6.77
C SER A 259 21.10 8.93 -7.82
N ASP A 260 21.58 10.10 -7.38
CA ASP A 260 21.86 11.25 -8.24
C ASP A 260 22.95 10.96 -9.30
N ASN A 261 23.87 10.03 -9.01
CA ASN A 261 24.87 9.56 -9.98
C ASN A 261 24.35 8.49 -10.96
N GLY A 262 23.05 8.16 -10.89
CA GLY A 262 22.38 7.20 -11.76
C GLY A 262 22.48 5.75 -11.31
N THR A 263 22.99 5.45 -10.12
CA THR A 263 23.08 4.07 -9.62
C THR A 263 21.69 3.56 -9.22
N GLU A 264 21.25 2.49 -9.88
CA GLU A 264 19.97 1.85 -9.64
C GLU A 264 20.13 0.65 -8.69
N THR A 265 19.40 0.67 -7.58
CA THR A 265 19.39 -0.43 -6.60
C THR A 265 17.97 -0.95 -6.44
N VAL A 266 17.80 -2.27 -6.52
CA VAL A 266 16.56 -2.95 -6.13
C VAL A 266 16.89 -3.92 -5.00
N MET A 267 16.12 -3.85 -3.92
CA MET A 267 16.23 -4.65 -2.72
C MET A 267 14.88 -5.28 -2.39
N GLY A 268 14.88 -6.39 -1.63
CA GLY A 268 13.66 -7.10 -1.25
C GLY A 268 13.77 -8.63 -1.38
N SER A 269 12.63 -9.30 -1.22
CA SER A 269 12.53 -10.76 -1.17
C SER A 269 12.35 -11.42 -2.54
N PHE A 270 13.43 -11.83 -3.20
CA PHE A 270 13.39 -12.50 -4.51
C PHE A 270 13.25 -14.04 -4.42
N VAL A 271 12.63 -14.55 -3.36
CA VAL A 271 12.53 -15.99 -3.09
C VAL A 271 11.51 -16.67 -4.01
N ASP A 272 10.46 -15.97 -4.44
CA ASP A 272 9.44 -16.46 -5.36
C ASP A 272 9.02 -15.42 -6.42
N ASN A 273 8.42 -15.91 -7.51
CA ASN A 273 7.91 -15.09 -8.61
C ASN A 273 6.51 -14.54 -8.27
N ARG A 274 6.46 -13.48 -7.48
CA ARG A 274 5.20 -12.85 -7.06
C ARG A 274 4.70 -11.81 -8.02
N PHE A 275 3.42 -11.82 -8.32
CA PHE A 275 2.74 -10.69 -8.93
C PHE A 275 2.49 -9.58 -7.90
N ALA A 276 2.59 -8.32 -8.31
CA ALA A 276 2.13 -7.16 -7.56
C ALA A 276 1.19 -6.33 -8.43
N SER A 277 0.01 -5.99 -7.91
CA SER A 277 -0.98 -5.19 -8.65
C SER A 277 -0.68 -3.69 -8.60
N GLN A 278 -0.08 -3.23 -7.51
CA GLN A 278 0.10 -1.82 -7.20
C GLN A 278 1.38 -1.60 -6.40
N PHE A 279 1.91 -0.38 -6.50
CA PHE A 279 3.13 0.04 -5.82
C PHE A 279 3.01 1.50 -5.37
N LEU A 280 3.88 1.90 -4.47
CA LEU A 280 4.03 3.29 -4.04
C LEU A 280 5.31 3.88 -4.63
N TYR A 281 5.32 5.18 -4.90
CA TYR A 281 6.50 5.87 -5.42
C TYR A 281 6.51 7.34 -5.01
N LEU A 282 7.63 8.02 -5.23
CA LEU A 282 7.76 9.46 -4.96
C LEU A 282 7.75 10.26 -6.25
N SER A 283 6.93 11.31 -6.31
CA SER A 283 6.84 12.22 -7.46
C SER A 283 6.93 13.67 -7.01
N LYS A 284 7.60 14.51 -7.82
CA LYS A 284 7.54 15.97 -7.70
C LYS A 284 6.34 16.60 -8.40
N ASN A 285 5.80 15.88 -9.38
CA ASN A 285 4.75 16.37 -10.24
C ASN A 285 3.39 16.04 -9.63
N ASP A 286 2.41 16.89 -9.90
CA ASP A 286 1.00 16.52 -9.76
C ASP A 286 0.72 15.31 -10.65
N VAL A 287 0.33 14.19 -10.04
CA VAL A 287 0.03 12.94 -10.74
C VAL A 287 -1.48 12.72 -10.72
N LYS A 288 -2.01 12.20 -11.82
CA LYS A 288 -3.37 11.65 -11.84
C LYS A 288 -3.41 10.32 -11.06
N PRO A 289 -4.42 10.09 -10.22
CA PRO A 289 -4.59 8.80 -9.56
C PRO A 289 -4.71 7.65 -10.55
N GLU A 290 -3.95 6.58 -10.31
CA GLU A 290 -4.04 5.35 -11.07
C GLU A 290 -4.84 4.30 -10.30
N PHE A 291 -5.72 3.57 -10.99
CA PHE A 291 -6.48 2.47 -10.41
C PHE A 291 -7.04 1.55 -11.51
N SER A 292 -7.18 0.26 -11.20
CA SER A 292 -8.03 -0.65 -11.98
C SER A 292 -9.43 -0.69 -11.37
N ILE A 293 -10.46 -0.63 -12.21
CA ILE A 293 -11.85 -0.82 -11.77
C ILE A 293 -12.22 -2.30 -11.93
N SER A 294 -12.77 -2.88 -10.87
CA SER A 294 -13.41 -4.20 -10.94
C SER A 294 -14.66 -4.20 -10.08
N ARG A 295 -15.82 -4.29 -10.73
CA ARG A 295 -17.15 -4.14 -10.12
C ARG A 295 -18.04 -5.29 -10.55
N ASP A 296 -18.75 -5.88 -9.60
CA ASP A 296 -19.70 -6.96 -9.86
C ASP A 296 -21.11 -6.39 -10.08
N ASN A 297 -21.61 -6.46 -11.31
CA ASN A 297 -22.93 -5.93 -11.68
C ASN A 297 -24.09 -6.58 -10.90
N ASN A 298 -23.96 -7.84 -10.50
CA ASN A 298 -25.00 -8.51 -9.71
C ASN A 298 -25.06 -7.95 -8.29
N LYS A 299 -23.90 -7.59 -7.72
CA LYS A 299 -23.83 -6.92 -6.42
C LYS A 299 -24.33 -5.48 -6.52
N VAL A 300 -23.98 -4.76 -7.59
CA VAL A 300 -24.48 -3.40 -7.84
C VAL A 300 -26.01 -3.37 -7.87
N ALA A 301 -26.64 -4.30 -8.60
CA ALA A 301 -28.10 -4.38 -8.70
C ALA A 301 -28.79 -4.64 -7.34
N LYS A 302 -28.07 -5.20 -6.36
CA LYS A 302 -28.55 -5.50 -5.02
C LYS A 302 -28.11 -4.46 -3.97
N ASN A 303 -27.41 -3.41 -4.38
CA ASN A 303 -26.73 -2.46 -3.49
C ASN A 303 -25.69 -3.11 -2.56
N GLU A 304 -25.04 -4.18 -3.00
CA GLU A 304 -24.06 -4.98 -2.24
C GLU A 304 -22.63 -4.80 -2.74
N SER A 305 -22.39 -3.96 -3.76
CA SER A 305 -21.05 -3.75 -4.29
C SER A 305 -20.16 -3.08 -3.22
N ARG A 306 -18.94 -3.60 -3.08
CA ARG A 306 -17.88 -2.98 -2.28
C ARG A 306 -16.99 -2.07 -3.11
N THR A 307 -17.20 -2.04 -4.43
CA THR A 307 -16.42 -1.21 -5.35
C THR A 307 -17.04 0.17 -5.53
N ALA A 308 -16.32 1.21 -5.11
CA ALA A 308 -16.71 2.60 -5.32
C ALA A 308 -15.52 3.42 -5.82
N THR A 309 -15.80 4.46 -6.61
CA THR A 309 -14.81 5.45 -7.04
C THR A 309 -15.14 6.82 -6.45
N TYR A 310 -14.15 7.73 -6.42
CA TYR A 310 -14.39 9.13 -6.05
C TYR A 310 -15.49 9.78 -6.92
N ALA A 311 -15.53 9.46 -8.21
CA ALA A 311 -16.54 9.99 -9.12
C ALA A 311 -17.97 9.53 -8.74
N ASP A 312 -18.13 8.25 -8.36
CA ASP A 312 -19.42 7.72 -7.89
C ASP A 312 -19.86 8.45 -6.60
N TRP A 313 -18.94 8.60 -5.65
CA TRP A 313 -19.19 9.30 -4.39
C TRP A 313 -19.57 10.76 -4.62
N LYS A 314 -18.77 11.49 -5.42
CA LYS A 314 -18.98 12.92 -5.68
C LYS A 314 -20.33 13.17 -6.33
N ALA A 315 -20.69 12.37 -7.33
CA ALA A 315 -21.98 12.46 -8.00
C ALA A 315 -23.16 12.20 -7.05
N ALA A 316 -23.02 11.25 -6.13
CA ALA A 316 -24.04 10.95 -5.12
C ALA A 316 -24.14 12.05 -4.04
N TYR A 317 -22.99 12.55 -3.58
CA TYR A 317 -22.89 13.62 -2.60
C TYR A 317 -23.54 14.92 -3.11
N ASP A 318 -23.22 15.35 -4.33
CA ASP A 318 -23.76 16.57 -4.94
C ASP A 318 -25.28 16.50 -5.14
N LYS A 319 -25.78 15.29 -5.44
CA LYS A 319 -27.21 15.03 -5.55
C LYS A 319 -27.92 15.00 -4.19
N GLY A 320 -27.19 14.92 -3.08
CA GLY A 320 -27.77 14.78 -1.73
C GLY A 320 -28.29 13.37 -1.46
N LEU A 321 -27.78 12.36 -2.15
CA LEU A 321 -28.19 10.97 -1.94
C LEU A 321 -27.64 10.45 -0.62
N LYS A 322 -28.41 9.64 0.10
CA LYS A 322 -27.95 9.04 1.37
C LYS A 322 -26.78 8.07 1.17
N PHE A 323 -26.78 7.30 0.09
CA PHE A 323 -25.77 6.28 -0.23
C PHE A 323 -25.21 6.46 -1.63
N ILE A 324 -23.98 5.99 -1.86
CA ILE A 324 -23.41 5.84 -3.20
C ILE A 324 -24.21 4.75 -3.93
N PRO A 325 -24.81 5.02 -5.11
CA PRO A 325 -25.62 4.04 -5.83
C PRO A 325 -24.91 2.69 -6.04
N GLY A 326 -25.62 1.59 -5.80
CA GLY A 326 -25.09 0.23 -5.96
C GLY A 326 -24.26 -0.28 -4.77
N THR A 327 -24.13 0.51 -3.70
CA THR A 327 -23.36 0.17 -2.50
C THR A 327 -24.15 0.45 -1.23
N GLN A 328 -23.60 0.04 -0.08
CA GLN A 328 -24.08 0.44 1.26
C GLN A 328 -23.26 1.58 1.87
N TYR A 329 -22.47 2.32 1.07
CA TYR A 329 -21.61 3.38 1.56
C TYR A 329 -22.37 4.70 1.69
N PRO A 330 -22.50 5.26 2.91
CA PRO A 330 -23.11 6.57 3.08
C PRO A 330 -22.29 7.64 2.35
N THR A 331 -22.96 8.63 1.77
CA THR A 331 -22.27 9.75 1.12
C THR A 331 -21.80 10.79 2.15
N GLY A 332 -22.47 10.88 3.30
CA GLY A 332 -22.28 11.97 4.26
C GLY A 332 -22.82 13.32 3.77
N ALA A 333 -23.64 13.34 2.70
CA ALA A 333 -24.30 14.55 2.25
C ALA A 333 -25.26 15.07 3.33
N PRO A 334 -25.34 16.39 3.56
CA PRO A 334 -26.38 16.93 4.42
C PRO A 334 -27.74 16.54 3.83
N GLU A 335 -28.67 16.10 4.68
CA GLU A 335 -30.04 15.85 4.24
C GLU A 335 -30.55 17.11 3.55
N LYS A 336 -30.83 17.01 2.24
CA LYS A 336 -31.57 18.07 1.57
C LYS A 336 -32.95 18.03 2.21
N ALA A 337 -33.34 19.12 2.89
CA ALA A 337 -34.72 19.33 3.24
C ALA A 337 -35.52 19.12 1.94
N GLU A 338 -36.42 18.14 1.93
CA GLU A 338 -37.35 18.00 0.83
C GLU A 338 -38.02 19.37 0.68
N LEU A 339 -37.77 20.04 -0.45
CA LEU A 339 -38.73 21.01 -0.95
C LEU A 339 -39.93 20.17 -1.34
N VAL A 340 -40.79 19.92 -0.35
CA VAL A 340 -42.17 19.53 -0.60
C VAL A 340 -42.76 20.74 -1.32
N SER A 341 -42.72 20.73 -2.65
CA SER A 341 -43.59 21.58 -3.44
C SER A 341 -45.00 21.01 -3.26
N ASP A 342 -45.63 21.36 -2.14
CA ASP A 342 -47.05 21.14 -1.95
C ASP A 342 -47.76 22.16 -2.88
N PRO A 343 -48.48 21.73 -3.93
CA PRO A 343 -49.17 22.66 -4.82
C PRO A 343 -50.32 23.42 -4.13
N ASN A 344 -50.61 23.15 -2.85
CA ASN A 344 -51.80 23.68 -2.15
C ASN A 344 -51.52 24.28 -0.76
N SER A 345 -50.38 24.92 -0.52
CA SER A 345 -50.21 25.72 0.72
C SER A 345 -50.10 27.22 0.46
N SER A 346 -51.23 27.84 0.16
CA SER A 346 -51.44 29.26 0.43
C SER A 346 -51.69 29.44 1.93
N GLN A 347 -50.65 29.66 2.73
CA GLN A 347 -50.71 30.43 3.97
C GLN A 347 -49.31 30.64 4.54
N GLY A 348 -48.94 31.91 4.68
CA GLY A 348 -47.65 32.32 5.24
C GLY A 348 -47.55 32.05 6.74
N ALA A 349 -46.35 31.71 7.18
CA ALA A 349 -45.90 31.98 8.53
C ALA A 349 -44.37 32.13 8.55
N SER A 350 -43.95 33.12 9.32
CA SER A 350 -42.63 33.69 9.50
C SER A 350 -41.54 32.72 9.96
N ILE A 351 -40.34 32.96 9.44
CA ILE A 351 -39.04 32.46 9.89
C ILE A 351 -38.83 32.81 11.36
N ASN A 352 -38.40 31.84 12.18
CA ASN A 352 -37.63 32.11 13.40
C ASN A 352 -36.43 31.15 13.47
N ARG A 353 -35.23 31.73 13.32
CA ARG A 353 -33.95 31.13 13.70
C ARG A 353 -33.63 31.59 15.11
N GLN A 354 -33.46 30.62 16.03
CA GLN A 354 -32.67 30.61 17.27
C GLN A 354 -33.22 29.39 18.03
N ASP A 355 -32.44 28.32 18.26
CA ASP A 355 -31.44 28.32 19.31
C ASP A 355 -30.23 27.40 19.07
N VAL A 356 -29.15 27.84 19.69
CA VAL A 356 -27.80 27.29 19.70
C VAL A 356 -27.63 26.27 20.83
N ALA A 357 -26.98 25.15 20.49
CA ALA A 357 -26.09 24.28 21.29
C ALA A 357 -26.39 24.00 22.78
N LYS A 358 -26.39 22.70 23.11
CA LYS A 358 -25.64 22.17 24.26
C LYS A 358 -25.24 20.71 24.05
N ASN A 359 -23.95 20.45 24.27
CA ASN A 359 -23.27 19.15 24.28
C ASN A 359 -23.89 18.19 25.30
N GLU A 360 -23.89 16.90 24.99
CA GLU A 360 -23.47 15.87 25.96
C GLU A 360 -22.61 14.80 25.27
N ALA A 361 -21.48 14.55 25.91
CA ALA A 361 -20.54 13.49 25.60
C ALA A 361 -21.00 12.19 26.27
N GLY A 362 -20.75 11.06 25.59
CA GLY A 362 -20.78 9.73 26.19
C GLY A 362 -21.87 8.82 25.64
N GLU A 363 -21.52 7.99 24.66
CA GLU A 363 -21.60 6.54 24.86
C GLU A 363 -20.95 5.79 23.69
N SER A 364 -20.20 4.75 24.06
CA SER A 364 -19.57 3.77 23.21
C SER A 364 -20.61 3.06 22.32
N ALA A 365 -20.70 3.48 21.05
CA ALA A 365 -21.41 2.70 20.05
C ALA A 365 -20.52 1.51 19.64
N LYS A 366 -20.79 0.34 20.21
CA LYS A 366 -20.32 -0.96 19.72
C LYS A 366 -20.66 -1.09 18.23
N GLY A 367 -19.69 -0.78 17.36
CA GLY A 367 -19.77 -1.08 15.94
C GLY A 367 -19.91 -2.59 15.78
N GLN A 368 -21.00 -3.03 15.14
CA GLN A 368 -21.12 -4.41 14.69
C GLN A 368 -19.95 -4.70 13.74
N ALA A 369 -19.01 -5.52 14.20
CA ALA A 369 -18.09 -6.20 13.31
C ALA A 369 -18.91 -6.93 12.23
N ILE A 370 -18.41 -6.89 11.00
CA ILE A 370 -18.97 -7.63 9.88
C ILE A 370 -19.05 -9.10 10.30
N LYS A 371 -20.26 -9.61 10.54
CA LYS A 371 -20.48 -11.03 10.86
C LYS A 371 -19.99 -11.86 9.67
N ALA A 372 -19.08 -12.79 9.95
CA ALA A 372 -18.77 -13.89 9.05
C ALA A 372 -20.07 -14.64 8.72
N PRO A 373 -20.24 -15.17 7.49
CA PRO A 373 -21.36 -16.04 7.18
C PRO A 373 -21.37 -17.26 8.12
N ASN A 374 -22.52 -17.56 8.71
CA ASN A 374 -22.75 -18.81 9.43
C ASN A 374 -22.50 -19.99 8.48
N THR A 375 -21.37 -20.69 8.63
CA THR A 375 -21.16 -22.00 8.00
C THR A 375 -21.86 -23.07 8.83
N GLY A 376 -23.17 -23.12 8.68
CA GLY A 376 -24.02 -24.20 9.19
C GLY A 376 -24.69 -24.94 8.04
N ASN A 377 -23.92 -25.69 7.24
CA ASN A 377 -24.32 -27.03 6.77
C ASN A 377 -23.23 -27.72 5.93
N LYS A 378 -23.03 -28.99 6.28
CA LYS A 378 -22.28 -30.10 5.66
C LYS A 378 -21.45 -29.78 4.40
N THR A 379 -20.14 -29.74 4.61
CA THR A 379 -19.07 -29.87 3.62
C THR A 379 -19.19 -31.21 2.87
N THR A 380 -19.54 -31.19 1.59
CA THR A 380 -18.95 -32.12 0.62
C THR A 380 -17.71 -31.44 0.06
N ALA A 381 -16.55 -31.89 0.52
CA ALA A 381 -15.26 -31.45 0.02
C ALA A 381 -15.11 -31.88 -1.44
N VAL A 382 -15.07 -30.93 -2.37
CA VAL A 382 -14.58 -31.17 -3.73
C VAL A 382 -13.09 -30.87 -3.72
N ASN A 383 -12.29 -31.93 -3.72
CA ASN A 383 -10.83 -31.87 -3.87
C ASN A 383 -10.47 -31.22 -5.20
N TYR A 384 -9.92 -30.00 -5.18
CA TYR A 384 -9.06 -29.54 -6.27
C TYR A 384 -7.66 -30.12 -6.04
N GLN A 385 -7.42 -31.34 -6.55
CA GLN A 385 -6.07 -31.77 -6.83
C GLN A 385 -5.56 -30.98 -8.04
N VAL A 386 -4.59 -30.11 -7.81
CA VAL A 386 -3.77 -29.51 -8.85
C VAL A 386 -2.91 -30.64 -9.43
N ILE A 387 -3.29 -31.14 -10.60
CA ILE A 387 -2.47 -32.07 -11.37
C ILE A 387 -1.32 -31.26 -12.00
N PHE A 388 -0.12 -31.46 -11.49
CA PHE A 388 1.13 -31.13 -12.20
C PHE A 388 1.23 -32.03 -13.44
N LEU A 389 1.00 -31.48 -14.64
CA LEU A 389 1.39 -32.17 -15.87
C LEU A 389 2.89 -31.97 -16.07
N THR A 390 3.66 -33.04 -15.87
CA THR A 390 5.02 -33.18 -16.39
C THR A 390 4.96 -33.19 -17.92
N ILE A 391 5.49 -32.14 -18.56
CA ILE A 391 5.74 -32.14 -20.01
C ILE A 391 6.91 -33.09 -20.27
N ALA A 392 6.60 -34.31 -20.69
CA ALA A 392 7.54 -35.20 -21.33
C ALA A 392 7.63 -34.85 -22.82
N SER A 393 8.85 -34.59 -23.29
CA SER A 393 9.21 -34.34 -24.68
C SER A 393 8.71 -35.48 -25.58
N VAL A 394 7.86 -35.16 -26.57
CA VAL A 394 7.55 -36.07 -27.68
C VAL A 394 8.22 -35.55 -28.94
N VAL A 395 9.18 -36.35 -29.39
CA VAL A 395 9.85 -36.29 -30.69
C VAL A 395 8.84 -36.57 -31.79
N VAL A 396 8.74 -35.67 -32.77
CA VAL A 396 8.04 -35.93 -34.04
C VAL A 396 8.98 -36.71 -34.94
N VAL A 397 8.69 -38.00 -35.15
CA VAL A 397 9.29 -38.83 -36.19
C VAL A 397 8.38 -38.78 -37.41
N SER A 398 8.83 -38.10 -38.47
CA SER A 398 8.29 -38.25 -39.81
C SER A 398 8.92 -39.45 -40.51
N LEU A 399 8.05 -40.37 -40.94
CA LEU A 399 8.34 -41.63 -41.60
C LEU A 399 8.64 -41.40 -43.09
N ALA A 400 9.82 -41.83 -43.58
CA ALA A 400 10.02 -42.19 -44.99
C ALA A 400 11.26 -43.08 -45.16
N GLY A 401 11.07 -44.24 -45.78
CA GLY A 401 12.11 -44.92 -46.57
C GLY A 401 12.81 -46.13 -45.92
N PHE A 402 12.32 -47.31 -46.26
CA PHE A 402 13.06 -48.58 -46.19
C PHE A 402 14.44 -48.48 -46.88
N VAL A 403 15.46 -49.15 -46.32
CA VAL A 403 16.27 -50.23 -46.96
C VAL A 403 17.50 -50.56 -46.09
N THR A 404 17.50 -51.82 -45.66
CA THR A 404 18.55 -52.78 -45.31
C THR A 404 20.06 -52.43 -45.34
N LEU A 405 20.74 -52.95 -44.30
CA LEU A 405 21.99 -53.74 -44.28
C LEU A 405 23.36 -53.09 -43.92
N LYS A 406 24.05 -53.81 -43.02
CA LYS A 406 25.51 -54.04 -42.86
C LYS A 406 26.36 -53.18 -41.91
N ARG A 407 26.70 -53.84 -40.78
CA ARG A 407 28.05 -54.18 -40.28
C ARG A 407 29.15 -53.10 -40.24
N PHE A 408 29.60 -52.84 -39.00
CA PHE A 408 31.00 -52.72 -38.53
C PHE A 408 32.09 -52.32 -39.55
N LYS A 409 32.78 -51.22 -39.25
CA LYS A 409 34.24 -51.24 -38.91
C LYS A 409 34.74 -49.84 -38.49
N ASN A 410 35.50 -49.86 -37.40
CA ASN A 410 36.69 -49.07 -37.10
C ASN A 410 36.98 -47.81 -37.95
N CYS A 411 37.13 -46.67 -37.29
CA CYS A 411 38.45 -46.03 -37.20
C CYS A 411 38.50 -44.97 -36.09
N LYS A 412 39.48 -45.12 -35.20
CA LYS A 412 40.05 -44.03 -34.40
C LYS A 412 40.76 -43.07 -35.34
N VAL A 413 40.51 -41.77 -35.23
CA VAL A 413 41.56 -40.76 -35.40
C VAL A 413 41.41 -39.71 -34.30
N ARG A 414 42.53 -39.52 -33.61
CA ARG A 414 42.78 -38.58 -32.51
C ARG A 414 43.60 -37.43 -33.09
N ILE A 415 43.64 -36.31 -32.35
CA ILE A 415 44.63 -35.20 -32.36
C ILE A 415 44.12 -33.98 -33.13
N GLN A 416 44.15 -32.75 -32.63
CA GLN A 416 44.39 -32.13 -31.31
C GLN A 416 43.99 -30.66 -31.44
N LYS A 417 43.59 -30.09 -30.30
CA LYS A 417 43.48 -28.66 -29.93
C LYS A 417 42.41 -27.83 -30.62
#